data_AF-A0A6N8DIF9-F1
#
_entry.id   AF-A0A6N8DIF9-F1
#
_cell.length_a   1.000
_cell.length_b   1.000
_cell.length_c   1.000
_cell.angle_alpha   90.00
_cell.angle_beta   90.00
_cell.angle_gamma   90.00
#
_symmetry.space_group_name_H-M   'P 1'
#
loop_
_entity.id
_entity.type
_entity.pdbx_description
1 polymer ?
#
loop_
_entity_poly.entity_id
_entity_poly.type
_entity_poly.pdbx_seq_one_letter_code
_entity_poly.pdbx_strand_id
1 'polypeptide(L)'
;MVKKLTELAEGKGDTELSSLIKNSANQIWLAGLGAFAKAQEEGTKVFEALVKEGEAVQDRAKKTADDKIAEVRKQATGSWDKLEQVFEERVARALHSLNVPTRKDIEHLGRRVSELTHEVKTLSAELEQRKTPAKAPAAAK
;
A
#
# COMPACT_ATOMS: atom_id res chain seq x y z
N MET A 1 10.56 -82.17 -37.44
CA MET A 1 11.63 -81.48 -36.68
C MET A 1 11.42 -79.97 -36.50
N VAL A 2 10.41 -79.36 -37.12
CA VAL A 2 10.12 -77.91 -36.96
C VAL A 2 9.36 -77.60 -35.66
N LYS A 3 8.41 -78.47 -35.24
CA LYS A 3 7.66 -78.29 -33.96
C LYS A 3 8.54 -78.20 -32.71
N LYS A 4 9.66 -78.94 -32.67
CA LYS A 4 10.60 -78.97 -31.54
C LYS A 4 11.47 -77.70 -31.45
N LEU A 5 11.59 -76.96 -32.56
CA LEU A 5 12.31 -75.68 -32.61
C LEU A 5 11.39 -74.50 -32.25
N THR A 6 10.08 -74.63 -32.49
CA THR A 6 9.07 -73.64 -32.08
C THR A 6 8.87 -73.64 -30.56
N GLU A 7 8.76 -74.82 -29.91
CA GLU A 7 8.68 -74.92 -28.43
C GLU A 7 9.94 -74.43 -27.69
N LEU A 8 11.12 -74.60 -28.29
CA LEU A 8 12.39 -74.10 -27.72
C LEU A 8 12.55 -72.57 -27.87
N ALA A 9 11.86 -71.96 -28.84
CA ALA A 9 11.82 -70.52 -29.05
C ALA A 9 10.77 -69.82 -28.16
N GLU A 10 9.61 -70.45 -27.94
CA GLU A 10 8.52 -69.89 -27.12
C GLU A 10 8.85 -69.83 -25.63
N GLY A 11 9.63 -70.76 -25.06
CA GLY A 11 9.92 -70.77 -23.61
C GLY A 11 11.11 -69.90 -23.14
N LYS A 12 12.09 -69.63 -24.01
CA LYS A 12 13.34 -68.92 -23.66
C LYS A 12 13.31 -67.43 -24.02
N GLY A 13 12.58 -67.05 -25.07
CA GLY A 13 12.45 -65.64 -25.47
C GLY A 13 11.69 -64.80 -24.44
N ASP A 14 10.64 -65.36 -23.84
CA ASP A 14 9.78 -64.64 -22.90
C ASP A 14 10.46 -64.30 -21.57
N THR A 15 11.34 -65.18 -21.07
CA THR A 15 12.03 -64.95 -19.80
C THR A 15 13.15 -63.90 -19.94
N GLU A 16 13.91 -63.94 -21.03
CA GLU A 16 14.94 -62.93 -21.35
C GLU A 16 14.32 -61.58 -21.73
N LEU A 17 13.22 -61.58 -22.49
CA LEU A 17 12.50 -60.35 -22.82
C LEU A 17 11.85 -59.73 -21.57
N SER A 18 11.27 -60.54 -20.69
CA SER A 18 10.70 -60.07 -19.41
C SER A 18 11.79 -59.50 -18.49
N SER A 19 12.98 -60.10 -18.45
CA SER A 19 14.09 -59.59 -17.63
C SER A 19 14.65 -58.27 -18.17
N LEU A 20 14.78 -58.13 -19.49
CA LEU A 20 15.21 -56.89 -20.14
C LEU A 20 14.20 -55.74 -19.94
N ILE A 21 12.89 -56.03 -20.05
CA ILE A 21 11.84 -55.04 -19.79
C ILE A 21 11.84 -54.60 -18.33
N LYS A 22 11.97 -55.53 -17.37
CA LYS A 22 12.06 -55.20 -15.93
C LYS A 22 13.30 -54.37 -15.60
N ASN A 23 14.45 -54.72 -16.17
CA ASN A 23 15.69 -53.97 -15.96
C ASN A 23 15.61 -52.57 -16.57
N SER A 24 15.04 -52.43 -17.77
CA SER A 24 14.80 -51.14 -18.41
C SER A 24 13.79 -50.29 -17.64
N ALA A 25 12.68 -50.87 -17.18
CA ALA A 25 11.69 -50.19 -16.35
C ALA A 25 12.30 -49.71 -15.02
N ASN A 26 13.16 -50.52 -14.40
CA ASN A 26 13.88 -50.13 -13.19
C ASN A 26 14.88 -48.98 -13.47
N GLN A 27 15.59 -49.02 -14.59
CA GLN A 27 16.48 -47.92 -14.99
C GLN A 27 15.72 -46.62 -15.26
N ILE A 28 14.59 -46.69 -15.96
CA ILE A 28 13.72 -45.52 -16.20
C ILE A 28 13.21 -44.97 -14.86
N TRP A 29 12.81 -45.83 -13.94
CA TRP A 29 12.35 -45.42 -12.61
C TRP A 29 13.46 -44.72 -11.80
N LEU A 30 14.65 -45.32 -11.75
CA LEU A 30 15.81 -44.74 -11.06
C LEU A 30 16.26 -43.42 -11.72
N ALA A 31 16.23 -43.34 -13.04
CA ALA A 31 16.51 -42.11 -13.77
C ALA A 31 15.46 -41.02 -13.49
N GLY A 32 14.17 -41.39 -13.38
CA GLY A 32 13.10 -40.48 -12.99
C GLY A 32 13.28 -39.93 -11.57
N LEU A 33 13.63 -40.78 -10.61
CA LEU A 33 13.93 -40.37 -9.23
C LEU A 33 15.19 -39.49 -9.16
N GLY A 34 16.23 -39.82 -9.91
CA GLY A 34 17.46 -39.02 -9.99
C GLY A 34 17.23 -37.65 -10.62
N ALA A 35 16.43 -37.57 -11.70
CA ALA A 35 16.05 -36.32 -12.33
C ALA A 35 15.20 -35.43 -11.42
N PHE A 36 14.25 -36.02 -10.66
CA PHE A 36 13.45 -35.29 -9.68
C PHE A 36 14.31 -34.75 -8.53
N ALA A 37 15.21 -35.56 -7.97
CA ALA A 37 16.14 -35.12 -6.93
C ALA A 37 17.05 -33.98 -7.43
N LYS A 38 17.55 -34.07 -8.67
CA LYS A 38 18.37 -33.02 -9.28
C LYS A 38 17.58 -31.74 -9.53
N ALA A 39 16.33 -31.84 -9.98
CA ALA A 39 15.44 -30.69 -10.13
C ALA A 39 15.10 -30.02 -8.79
N GLN A 40 14.99 -30.80 -7.69
CA GLN A 40 14.79 -30.25 -6.35
C GLN A 40 16.03 -29.51 -5.84
N GLU A 41 17.22 -30.08 -6.05
CA GLU A 41 18.50 -29.48 -5.65
C GLU A 41 18.82 -28.21 -6.47
N GLU A 42 18.68 -28.28 -7.80
CA GLU A 42 18.91 -27.14 -8.69
C GLU A 42 17.79 -26.09 -8.59
N GLY A 43 16.54 -26.51 -8.38
CA GLY A 43 15.41 -25.61 -8.20
C GLY A 43 15.54 -24.73 -6.97
N THR A 44 16.08 -25.26 -5.86
CA THR A 44 16.35 -24.47 -4.65
C THR A 44 17.43 -23.42 -4.91
N LYS A 45 18.51 -23.79 -5.61
CA LYS A 45 19.60 -22.84 -5.96
C LYS A 45 19.11 -21.74 -6.91
N VAL A 46 18.28 -22.07 -7.89
CA VAL A 46 17.68 -21.08 -8.80
C VAL A 46 16.72 -20.16 -8.05
N PHE A 47 15.93 -20.70 -7.13
CA PHE A 47 15.05 -19.89 -6.28
C PHE A 47 15.85 -18.91 -5.41
N GLU A 48 16.88 -19.37 -4.71
CA GLU A 48 17.76 -18.51 -3.90
C GLU A 48 18.42 -17.41 -4.75
N ALA A 49 18.88 -17.74 -5.97
CA ALA A 49 19.43 -16.76 -6.89
C ALA A 49 18.39 -15.70 -7.31
N LEU A 50 17.16 -16.10 -7.62
CA LEU A 50 16.07 -15.19 -7.95
C LEU A 50 15.67 -14.30 -6.78
N VAL A 51 15.65 -14.82 -5.55
CA VAL A 51 15.38 -14.04 -4.34
C VAL A 51 16.45 -12.96 -4.16
N LYS A 52 17.73 -13.34 -4.27
CA LYS A 52 18.85 -12.39 -4.15
C LYS A 52 18.82 -11.31 -5.24
N GLU A 53 18.47 -11.67 -6.47
CA GLU A 53 18.27 -10.70 -7.55
C GLU A 53 17.09 -9.77 -7.25
N GLY A 54 15.98 -10.31 -6.73
CA GLY A 54 14.81 -9.53 -6.30
C GLY A 54 15.13 -8.54 -5.18
N GLU A 55 15.88 -8.95 -4.17
CA GLU A 55 16.38 -8.06 -3.11
C GLU A 55 17.26 -6.95 -3.69
N ALA A 56 18.19 -7.29 -4.60
CA ALA A 56 19.04 -6.30 -5.25
C ALA A 56 18.25 -5.31 -6.13
N VAL A 57 17.19 -5.75 -6.81
CA VAL A 57 16.28 -4.89 -7.56
C VAL A 57 15.50 -3.98 -6.62
N GLN A 58 14.96 -4.52 -5.52
CA GLN A 58 14.24 -3.75 -4.51
C GLN A 58 15.13 -2.67 -3.88
N ASP A 59 16.38 -3.01 -3.55
CA ASP A 59 17.34 -2.06 -2.97
C ASP A 59 17.72 -0.95 -3.94
N ARG A 60 17.91 -1.28 -5.22
CA ARG A 60 18.14 -0.27 -6.27
C ARG A 60 16.92 0.64 -6.46
N ALA A 61 15.71 0.06 -6.44
CA ALA A 61 14.47 0.80 -6.55
C ALA A 61 14.26 1.75 -5.36
N LYS A 62 14.51 1.29 -4.13
CA LYS A 62 14.48 2.11 -2.91
C LYS A 62 15.47 3.27 -2.99
N LYS A 63 16.73 3.00 -3.31
CA LYS A 63 17.76 4.05 -3.48
C LYS A 63 17.36 5.09 -4.52
N THR A 64 16.86 4.65 -5.67
CA THR A 64 16.40 5.56 -6.73
C THR A 64 15.19 6.39 -6.28
N ALA A 65 14.27 5.79 -5.52
CA ALA A 65 13.12 6.51 -4.96
C ALA A 65 13.58 7.54 -3.92
N ASP A 66 14.48 7.16 -3.02
CA ASP A 66 15.05 8.04 -1.99
C ASP A 66 15.81 9.21 -2.64
N ASP A 67 16.61 8.94 -3.67
CA ASP A 67 17.33 9.97 -4.43
C ASP A 67 16.37 10.93 -5.13
N LYS A 68 15.30 10.41 -5.75
CA LYS A 68 14.26 11.25 -6.36
C LYS A 68 13.50 12.07 -5.32
N ILE A 69 13.19 11.50 -4.16
CA ILE A 69 12.53 12.22 -3.07
C ILE A 69 13.46 13.31 -2.53
N ALA A 70 14.75 13.03 -2.38
CA ALA A 70 15.75 14.00 -1.95
C ALA A 70 15.96 15.12 -2.98
N GLU A 71 15.97 14.80 -4.27
CA GLU A 71 16.08 15.77 -5.37
C GLU A 71 14.82 16.64 -5.46
N VAL A 72 13.63 16.03 -5.39
CA VAL A 72 12.36 16.76 -5.29
C VAL A 72 12.37 17.63 -4.05
N ARG A 73 12.77 17.14 -2.88
CA ARG A 73 12.84 17.93 -1.64
C ARG A 73 13.80 19.13 -1.77
N LYS A 74 14.90 18.99 -2.50
CA LYS A 74 15.83 20.08 -2.80
C LYS A 74 15.29 21.08 -3.83
N GLN A 75 14.56 20.63 -4.84
CA GLN A 75 13.99 21.47 -5.89
C GLN A 75 12.62 22.07 -5.52
N ALA A 76 11.94 21.51 -4.51
CA ALA A 76 10.51 21.74 -4.27
C ALA A 76 10.20 22.38 -2.91
N THR A 77 11.10 23.06 -2.21
CA THR A 77 10.65 23.84 -1.03
C THR A 77 9.49 24.79 -1.37
N GLY A 78 9.39 25.31 -2.61
CA GLY A 78 8.22 26.08 -3.06
C GLY A 78 7.09 25.28 -3.75
N SER A 79 7.34 24.07 -4.24
CA SER A 79 6.32 23.24 -4.92
C SER A 79 5.68 22.21 -3.98
N TRP A 80 6.36 21.86 -2.89
CA TRP A 80 5.89 20.96 -1.85
C TRP A 80 4.79 21.63 -1.01
N ASP A 81 4.95 22.91 -0.67
CA ASP A 81 3.90 23.71 -0.01
C ASP A 81 2.59 23.75 -0.84
N LYS A 82 2.70 23.81 -2.17
CA LYS A 82 1.52 23.74 -3.07
C LYS A 82 0.87 22.36 -3.05
N LEU A 83 1.66 21.28 -3.00
CA LEU A 83 1.14 19.92 -2.88
C LEU A 83 0.50 19.68 -1.51
N GLU A 84 1.07 20.25 -0.45
CA GLU A 84 0.48 20.25 0.89
C GLU A 84 -0.87 20.99 0.89
N GLN A 85 -0.95 22.16 0.26
CA GLN A 85 -2.21 22.89 0.12
C GLN A 85 -3.28 22.08 -0.65
N VAL A 86 -2.90 21.42 -1.76
CA VAL A 86 -3.82 20.58 -2.54
C VAL A 86 -4.23 19.33 -1.76
N PHE A 87 -3.31 18.73 -1.01
CA PHE A 87 -3.60 17.58 -0.15
C PHE A 87 -4.55 17.99 0.99
N GLU A 88 -4.27 19.10 1.67
CA GLU A 88 -5.13 19.64 2.72
C GLU A 88 -6.53 19.93 2.17
N GLU A 89 -6.64 20.51 0.96
CA GLU A 89 -7.94 20.75 0.32
C GLU A 89 -8.69 19.44 0.00
N ARG A 90 -7.98 18.41 -0.47
CA ARG A 90 -8.57 17.08 -0.74
C ARG A 90 -9.04 16.41 0.55
N VAL A 91 -8.24 16.46 1.61
CA VAL A 91 -8.60 15.93 2.94
C VAL A 91 -9.77 16.70 3.52
N ALA A 92 -9.74 18.03 3.47
CA ALA A 92 -10.83 18.89 3.92
C ALA A 92 -12.14 18.58 3.19
N ARG A 93 -12.07 18.35 1.87
CA ARG A 93 -13.26 17.96 1.08
C ARG A 93 -13.83 16.60 1.49
N ALA A 94 -12.96 15.62 1.77
CA ALA A 94 -13.39 14.31 2.27
C ALA A 94 -14.03 14.41 3.66
N LEU A 95 -13.43 15.18 4.57
CA LEU A 95 -13.98 15.43 5.90
C LEU A 95 -15.34 16.15 5.82
N HIS A 96 -15.47 17.16 4.96
CA HIS A 96 -16.72 17.87 4.75
C HIS A 96 -17.82 16.96 4.20
N SER A 97 -17.48 16.01 3.30
CA SER A 97 -18.42 14.99 2.83
C SER A 97 -18.89 14.04 3.94
N LEU A 98 -18.14 13.93 5.04
CA LEU A 98 -18.50 13.16 6.22
C LEU A 98 -19.10 14.04 7.33
N ASN A 99 -19.45 15.30 7.03
CA ASN A 99 -19.94 16.29 7.99
C ASN A 99 -18.97 16.55 9.16
N VAL A 100 -17.66 16.35 8.95
CA VAL A 100 -16.62 16.64 9.95
C VAL A 100 -16.05 18.05 9.71
N PRO A 101 -16.23 19.00 10.66
CA PRO A 101 -15.68 20.35 10.53
C PRO A 101 -14.16 20.36 10.58
N THR A 102 -13.53 21.25 9.80
CA THR A 102 -12.07 21.42 9.84
C THR A 102 -11.66 22.49 10.84
N ARG A 103 -10.36 22.56 11.17
CA ARG A 103 -9.81 23.60 12.05
C ARG A 103 -10.08 25.02 11.53
N LYS A 104 -9.95 25.23 10.21
CA LYS A 104 -10.19 26.54 9.58
C LYS A 104 -11.65 26.99 9.76
N ASP A 105 -12.59 26.05 9.68
CA ASP A 105 -14.02 26.34 9.88
C ASP A 105 -14.31 26.78 11.32
N ILE A 106 -13.68 26.11 12.30
CA ILE A 106 -13.80 26.44 13.72
C ILE A 106 -13.22 27.83 14.02
N GLU A 107 -12.04 28.12 13.48
CA GLU A 107 -11.40 29.44 13.65
C GLU A 107 -12.23 30.57 13.00
N HIS A 108 -12.76 30.32 11.80
CA HIS A 108 -13.64 31.27 11.11
C HIS A 108 -14.92 31.53 11.90
N LEU A 109 -15.56 30.48 12.43
CA LEU A 109 -16.75 30.62 13.27
C LEU A 109 -16.44 31.37 14.56
N GLY A 110 -15.31 31.08 15.22
CA GLY A 110 -14.86 31.75 16.43
C GLY A 110 -14.72 33.27 16.26
N ARG A 111 -14.16 33.72 15.12
CA ARG A 111 -14.06 35.16 14.81
C ARG A 111 -15.43 35.80 14.66
N ARG A 112 -16.33 35.18 13.90
CA ARG A 112 -17.70 35.68 13.70
C ARG A 112 -18.47 35.78 15.02
N VAL A 113 -18.30 34.80 15.91
CA VAL A 113 -18.93 34.83 17.24
C VAL A 113 -18.35 35.98 18.08
N SER A 114 -17.04 36.20 18.04
CA SER A 114 -16.41 37.32 18.76
C SER A 114 -16.89 38.68 18.27
N GLU A 115 -16.97 38.87 16.95
CA GLU A 115 -17.47 40.10 16.32
C GLU A 115 -18.93 40.35 16.70
N LEU A 116 -19.78 39.33 16.54
CA LEU A 116 -21.19 39.42 16.92
C LEU A 116 -21.37 39.70 18.42
N THR A 117 -20.55 39.09 19.27
CA THR A 117 -20.57 39.35 20.72
C THR A 117 -20.23 40.82 21.02
N HIS A 118 -19.27 41.39 20.29
CA HIS A 118 -18.90 42.79 20.44
C HIS A 118 -20.02 43.75 19.98
N GLU A 119 -20.65 43.45 18.84
CA GLU A 119 -21.79 44.22 18.33
C GLU A 119 -22.99 44.17 19.29
N VAL A 120 -23.35 42.98 19.75
CA VAL A 120 -24.45 42.78 20.72
C VAL A 120 -24.16 43.52 22.02
N LYS A 121 -22.92 43.48 22.53
CA LYS A 121 -22.53 44.21 23.73
C LYS A 121 -22.64 45.73 23.54
N THR A 122 -22.19 46.23 22.39
CA THR A 122 -22.28 47.66 22.04
C THR A 122 -23.73 48.12 21.95
N LEU A 123 -24.57 47.39 21.21
CA LEU A 123 -26.00 47.68 21.06
C LEU A 123 -26.74 47.60 22.41
N SER A 124 -26.42 46.61 23.24
CA SER A 124 -27.00 46.48 24.58
C SER A 124 -26.62 47.68 25.47
N ALA A 125 -25.37 48.13 25.42
CA ALA A 125 -24.92 49.30 26.17
C ALA A 125 -25.59 50.60 25.69
N GLU A 126 -25.80 50.75 24.38
CA GLU A 126 -26.51 51.90 23.81
C GLU A 126 -28.00 51.92 24.20
N LEU A 127 -28.65 50.76 24.22
CA LEU A 127 -30.04 50.63 24.68
C LEU A 127 -30.21 50.96 26.16
N GLU A 128 -29.25 50.58 27.01
CA GLU A 128 -29.28 50.93 28.45
C GLU A 128 -29.04 52.43 28.68
N GLN A 129 -28.18 53.08 27.89
CA GLN A 129 -27.99 54.53 27.94
C GLN A 129 -29.22 55.32 27.47
N ARG A 130 -30.01 54.76 26.54
CA ARG A 130 -31.27 55.39 26.09
C ARG A 130 -32.42 55.22 27.10
N LYS A 131 -32.31 54.28 28.05
CA LYS A 131 -33.34 54.03 29.09
C LYS A 131 -33.14 54.80 30.38
N THR A 132 -31.98 55.42 30.62
CA THR A 132 -31.79 56.28 31.79
C THR A 132 -32.46 57.64 31.55
N PRO A 133 -33.47 58.02 32.35
CA PRO A 133 -34.15 59.30 32.16
C PRO A 133 -33.19 60.44 32.50
N ALA A 134 -33.14 61.43 31.61
CA ALA A 134 -32.41 62.67 31.81
C ALA A 134 -32.78 63.28 33.16
N LYS A 135 -31.80 63.37 34.06
CA LYS A 135 -31.91 64.04 35.36
C LYS A 135 -32.30 65.50 35.08
N ALA A 136 -33.56 65.85 35.34
CA ALA A 136 -34.06 67.21 35.23
C ALA A 136 -33.17 68.15 36.06
N PRO A 137 -32.74 69.31 35.52
CA PRO A 137 -32.00 70.27 36.34
C PRO A 137 -32.96 70.83 37.39
N ALA A 138 -32.65 70.54 38.66
CA ALA A 138 -33.31 71.15 39.79
C ALA A 138 -33.08 72.66 39.73
N ALA A 139 -34.17 73.42 39.56
CA ALA A 139 -34.17 74.87 39.59
C ALA A 139 -33.60 75.37 40.93
N ALA A 140 -32.57 76.21 40.84
CA ALA A 140 -32.00 76.92 41.98
C ALA A 140 -32.41 78.40 41.90
N LYS A 141 -33.16 78.81 42.92
CA LYS A 141 -33.46 80.17 43.43
C LYS A 141 -33.88 81.27 42.46
#